data_AF-A0A0R3I5K4-F1
#
_entry.id   AF-A0A0R3I5K4-F1
#
_cell.length_a   1.000
_cell.length_b   1.000
_cell.length_c   1.000
_cell.angle_alpha   90.00
_cell.angle_beta   90.00
_cell.angle_gamma   90.00
#
_symmetry.space_group_name_H-M   'P 1'
#
loop_
_entity.id
_entity.type
_entity.pdbx_description
1 polymer ?
#
loop_
_entity_poly.entity_id
_entity_poly.type
_entity_poly.pdbx_seq_one_letter_code
_entity_poly.pdbx_strand_id
1 'polypeptide(L)'
;MSRRRRISVVLMTSAVIGSSVAIDVAPLAYADPCTGPAAGLQPPTPVPDDGMPGQAPPIGRRPAGANDKAPLPELGKLPLAILKQVLPQQSAKKKPGWAQELAHPGLPNPPEPGSPNNLQDQQAAAVAPAPPAPAVGPAAEAAVSPSTSVVGWVTGVDTGANTLQKFSISGTDLGIMWDNGDSAGRQVLMAFGDTYGYCGMRSQQWRYNTLLRTQDKSLSRGLAVAEGSTSNPYAGSPQSRPGYSKQIIPPIKWAAQERGIIPTAAISVGRTQYMNYMSIKSWDSAGEWTTNYSATAVSNDNGQNWKTFPQSIRPASPDAISQVPFTPGNENFQQAAYVKGNDGYIYIFGTPSGRSGSGFVSRALPGNLPDAAKHEFWNTDRGSWVPGDPNAATPILSGPVGEMSAQYNTYLKKYLVMYGDKQGDVLLSTSPAPQGPWSPPQVIVTESQMPGGPYAPYLHPWTTGKELYFNLSLWSAYNVMLMRTTLP
;
A
#
# COMPACT_ATOMS: atom_id res chain seq x y z
N MET A 1 10.90 31.73 89.32
CA MET A 1 11.43 30.76 88.34
C MET A 1 10.27 30.22 87.52
N SER A 2 10.18 30.56 86.23
CA SER A 2 9.36 29.83 85.25
C SER A 2 9.86 30.21 83.85
N ARG A 3 10.46 29.23 83.15
CA ARG A 3 11.05 29.39 81.81
C ARG A 3 9.93 29.39 80.76
N ARG A 4 9.75 30.49 80.04
CA ARG A 4 8.91 30.56 78.83
C ARG A 4 9.70 30.05 77.62
N ARG A 5 9.15 29.02 76.95
CA ARG A 5 9.62 28.48 75.66
C ARG A 5 9.44 29.53 74.56
N ARG A 6 10.48 29.76 73.75
CA ARG A 6 10.39 30.43 72.43
C ARG A 6 10.23 29.34 71.37
N ILE A 7 9.16 29.41 70.58
CA ILE A 7 8.93 28.58 69.39
C ILE A 7 9.41 29.42 68.19
N SER A 8 10.39 28.90 67.46
CA SER A 8 10.82 29.46 66.18
C SER A 8 9.86 29.03 65.08
N VAL A 9 9.33 30.00 64.34
CA VAL A 9 8.53 29.80 63.13
C VAL A 9 9.46 29.45 61.98
N VAL A 10 9.28 28.28 61.37
CA VAL A 10 9.90 27.90 60.09
C VAL A 10 8.84 28.10 59.00
N LEU A 11 9.05 29.07 58.11
CA LEU A 11 8.30 29.18 56.87
C LEU A 11 8.78 28.08 55.92
N MET A 12 7.90 27.12 55.58
CA MET A 12 8.06 26.30 54.38
C MET A 12 7.41 27.02 53.19
N THR A 13 8.22 27.44 52.23
CA THR A 13 7.77 27.83 50.89
C THR A 13 7.60 26.57 50.04
N SER A 14 6.36 26.16 49.79
CA SER A 14 6.03 25.14 48.80
C SER A 14 6.01 25.80 47.41
N ALA A 15 7.09 25.66 46.64
CA ALA A 15 7.10 26.03 45.23
C ALA A 15 6.30 24.99 44.43
N VAL A 16 5.09 25.35 44.02
CA VAL A 16 4.31 24.57 43.04
C VAL A 16 4.96 24.80 41.67
N ILE A 17 5.76 23.84 41.22
CA ILE A 17 6.22 23.79 39.83
C ILE A 17 5.05 23.26 39.02
N GLY A 18 4.25 24.16 38.46
CA GLY A 18 3.29 23.83 37.43
C GLY A 18 4.04 23.44 36.16
N SER A 19 4.19 22.14 35.92
CA SER A 19 4.59 21.63 34.61
C SER A 19 3.42 21.83 33.65
N SER A 20 3.36 22.98 33.00
CA SER A 20 2.55 23.18 31.80
C SER A 20 3.14 22.30 30.70
N VAL A 21 2.68 21.06 30.61
CA VAL A 21 2.90 20.26 29.40
C VAL A 21 2.08 20.94 28.32
N ALA A 22 2.75 21.73 27.47
CA ALA A 22 2.19 22.10 26.19
C ALA A 22 1.96 20.79 25.43
N ILE A 23 0.72 20.32 25.43
CA ILE A 23 0.27 19.35 24.44
C ILE A 23 0.25 20.15 23.14
N ASP A 24 1.39 20.18 22.45
CA ASP A 24 1.44 20.62 21.06
C ASP A 24 0.58 19.63 20.26
N VAL A 25 -0.70 19.93 20.16
CA VAL A 25 -1.59 19.30 19.20
C VAL A 25 -1.08 19.78 17.85
N ALA A 26 -0.27 18.94 17.19
CA ALA A 26 0.18 19.20 15.83
C ALA A 26 -1.03 19.60 14.98
N PRO A 27 -0.96 20.68 14.17
CA PRO A 27 -2.07 21.10 13.34
C PRO A 27 -2.52 19.94 12.46
N LEU A 28 -3.85 19.75 12.38
CA LEU A 28 -4.47 18.70 11.58
C LEU A 28 -4.12 18.93 10.11
N ALA A 29 -3.22 18.11 9.59
CA ALA A 29 -2.87 18.04 8.19
C ALA A 29 -4.03 17.45 7.39
N TYR A 30 -4.52 18.18 6.40
CA TYR A 30 -5.64 17.79 5.55
C TYR A 30 -5.19 17.72 4.11
N ALA A 31 -5.25 16.52 3.53
CA ALA A 31 -5.21 16.40 2.09
C ALA A 31 -6.59 16.77 1.55
N ASP A 32 -6.66 17.91 0.87
CA ASP A 32 -7.92 18.43 0.33
C ASP A 32 -7.82 18.51 -1.21
N PRO A 33 -8.55 17.65 -1.96
CA PRO A 33 -8.62 17.76 -3.42
C PRO A 33 -9.28 19.07 -3.88
N CYS A 34 -9.85 19.83 -2.95
CA CYS A 34 -10.43 21.15 -3.17
C CYS A 34 -9.45 22.31 -3.03
N THR A 35 -8.16 22.02 -3.20
CA THR A 35 -7.13 23.03 -3.42
C THR A 35 -6.74 23.10 -4.90
N GLY A 36 -6.26 24.26 -5.36
CA GLY A 36 -5.80 24.40 -6.75
C GLY A 36 -6.92 24.44 -7.80
N PRO A 37 -6.70 23.90 -9.02
CA PRO A 37 -7.58 24.08 -10.18
C PRO A 37 -9.04 23.67 -9.99
N ALA A 38 -9.35 22.74 -9.08
CA ALA A 38 -10.71 22.26 -8.83
C ALA A 38 -11.50 23.12 -7.84
N ALA A 39 -10.82 23.93 -7.00
CA ALA A 39 -11.40 24.59 -5.82
C ALA A 39 -12.63 25.46 -6.11
N GLY A 40 -12.62 26.16 -7.26
CA GLY A 40 -13.67 27.11 -7.64
C GLY A 40 -14.65 26.59 -8.70
N LEU A 41 -14.45 25.38 -9.22
CA LEU A 41 -15.26 24.87 -10.32
C LEU A 41 -16.66 24.46 -9.84
N GLN A 42 -17.65 24.80 -10.65
CA GLN A 42 -19.05 24.49 -10.38
C GLN A 42 -19.54 23.39 -11.34
N PRO A 43 -20.56 22.61 -10.92
CA PRO A 43 -21.23 21.69 -11.81
C PRO A 43 -21.78 22.41 -13.06
N PRO A 44 -21.70 21.81 -14.25
CA PRO A 44 -22.18 22.42 -15.50
C PRO A 44 -23.70 22.58 -15.55
N THR A 45 -24.43 21.84 -14.72
CA THR A 45 -25.88 21.98 -14.51
C THR A 45 -26.18 21.86 -13.03
N PRO A 46 -27.30 22.42 -12.52
CA PRO A 46 -27.72 22.22 -11.14
C PRO A 46 -27.86 20.72 -10.86
N VAL A 47 -27.05 20.23 -9.93
CA VAL A 47 -27.04 18.81 -9.53
C VAL A 47 -27.42 18.71 -8.06
N PRO A 48 -28.21 17.68 -7.69
CA PRO A 48 -28.51 17.40 -6.29
C PRO A 48 -27.27 17.28 -5.40
N ASP A 49 -27.47 17.70 -4.16
CA ASP A 49 -26.44 17.83 -3.15
C ASP A 49 -26.21 16.49 -2.43
N ASP A 50 -25.57 15.56 -3.13
CA ASP A 50 -25.51 14.14 -2.76
C ASP A 50 -24.28 13.75 -1.91
N GLY A 51 -23.79 14.66 -1.07
CA GLY A 51 -22.69 14.37 -0.15
C GLY A 51 -23.12 13.52 1.04
N MET A 52 -22.31 12.53 1.41
CA MET A 52 -22.48 11.82 2.69
C MET A 52 -22.36 12.83 3.87
N PRO A 53 -23.38 12.99 4.72
CA PRO A 53 -23.33 13.98 5.79
C PRO A 53 -22.38 13.56 6.92
N GLY A 54 -21.58 14.51 7.43
CA GLY A 54 -21.02 14.43 8.78
C GLY A 54 -19.73 13.62 8.97
N GLN A 55 -18.92 13.39 7.94
CA GLN A 55 -17.56 12.85 8.12
C GLN A 55 -16.53 13.80 7.52
N ALA A 56 -15.62 14.26 8.36
CA ALA A 56 -14.45 15.01 7.95
C ALA A 56 -13.49 14.03 7.23
N PRO A 57 -12.84 14.41 6.11
CA PRO A 57 -11.77 13.65 5.47
C PRO A 57 -10.76 13.01 6.46
N PRO A 58 -10.36 11.75 6.20
CA PRO A 58 -9.63 10.95 7.17
C PRO A 58 -8.12 11.22 7.21
N ILE A 59 -7.54 11.23 8.41
CA ILE A 59 -6.09 11.48 8.64
C ILE A 59 -5.26 10.18 8.50
N GLY A 60 -5.81 9.02 8.90
CA GLY A 60 -5.07 7.74 8.94
C GLY A 60 -4.55 7.25 7.58
N ARG A 61 -5.08 7.78 6.47
CA ARG A 61 -4.58 7.49 5.12
C ARG A 61 -3.22 8.10 4.84
N ARG A 62 -2.83 9.16 5.56
CA ARG A 62 -1.59 9.90 5.32
C ARG A 62 -0.39 8.98 5.47
N PRO A 63 0.44 8.81 4.41
CA PRO A 63 1.73 8.14 4.56
C PRO A 63 2.60 8.89 5.58
N ALA A 64 3.38 8.16 6.39
CA ALA A 64 4.28 8.84 7.31
C ALA A 64 5.29 9.67 6.49
N GLY A 65 5.54 10.91 6.91
CA GLY A 65 6.46 11.82 6.22
C GLY A 65 5.82 12.70 5.13
N ALA A 66 4.58 12.44 4.70
CA ALA A 66 3.93 13.23 3.65
C ALA A 66 3.92 14.74 3.97
N ASN A 67 4.46 15.56 3.06
CA ASN A 67 4.52 17.01 3.16
C ASN A 67 3.40 17.68 2.36
N ASP A 68 2.42 18.24 3.07
CA ASP A 68 1.24 18.93 2.52
C ASP A 68 1.61 20.15 1.64
N LYS A 69 2.81 20.72 1.83
CA LYS A 69 3.32 21.87 1.08
C LYS A 69 4.27 21.48 -0.05
N ALA A 70 4.44 20.18 -0.31
CA ALA A 70 5.28 19.71 -1.39
C ALA A 70 4.76 20.22 -2.75
N PRO A 71 5.64 20.64 -3.67
CA PRO A 71 5.23 20.89 -5.05
C PRO A 71 4.69 19.61 -5.68
N LEU A 72 3.69 19.75 -6.56
CA LEU A 72 3.14 18.63 -7.30
C LEU A 72 4.18 18.05 -8.29
N PRO A 73 4.17 16.74 -8.58
CA PRO A 73 5.08 16.14 -9.54
C PRO A 73 4.90 16.70 -10.96
N GLU A 74 6.01 16.91 -11.68
CA GLU A 74 6.01 17.30 -13.09
C GLU A 74 5.86 16.08 -14.02
N LEU A 75 5.16 16.25 -15.15
CA LEU A 75 5.07 15.22 -16.18
C LEU A 75 6.47 14.83 -16.70
N GLY A 76 6.68 13.53 -16.92
CA GLY A 76 7.91 12.97 -17.46
C GLY A 76 9.10 12.96 -16.50
N LYS A 77 8.97 13.51 -15.29
CA LYS A 77 10.07 13.57 -14.30
C LYS A 77 9.60 13.07 -12.94
N LEU A 78 10.46 12.38 -12.22
CA LEU A 78 10.40 12.41 -10.76
C LEU A 78 11.03 13.74 -10.29
N PRO A 79 10.47 14.46 -9.30
CA PRO A 79 10.90 15.80 -8.86
C PRO A 79 12.39 16.06 -8.51
N LEU A 80 13.32 15.13 -8.75
CA LEU A 80 14.75 15.32 -8.50
C LEU A 80 15.48 16.30 -9.43
N ALA A 81 14.80 16.96 -10.37
CA ALA A 81 15.44 17.98 -11.20
C ALA A 81 15.78 19.29 -10.44
N ILE A 82 15.28 19.51 -9.21
CA ILE A 82 15.42 20.80 -8.50
C ILE A 82 16.34 20.76 -7.26
N LEU A 83 16.82 19.59 -6.80
CA LEU A 83 17.69 19.51 -5.61
C LEU A 83 19.18 19.75 -5.86
N LYS A 84 19.58 20.19 -7.06
CA LYS A 84 20.96 20.62 -7.37
C LYS A 84 21.21 22.13 -7.22
N GLN A 85 20.22 22.94 -6.82
CA GLN A 85 20.39 24.40 -6.77
C GLN A 85 20.28 25.06 -5.37
N VAL A 86 20.08 24.32 -4.27
CA VAL A 86 19.91 24.96 -2.94
C VAL A 86 20.67 24.28 -1.78
N LEU A 87 21.72 23.50 -2.05
CA LEU A 87 22.64 23.05 -0.99
C LEU A 87 24.10 23.22 -1.43
N PRO A 88 24.91 24.05 -0.75
CA PRO A 88 26.36 24.03 -0.92
C PRO A 88 26.89 22.64 -0.53
N GLN A 89 27.78 22.09 -1.36
CA GLN A 89 28.55 20.91 -1.03
C GLN A 89 29.25 21.11 0.31
N GLN A 90 28.77 20.44 1.36
CA GLN A 90 29.57 20.17 2.55
C GLN A 90 29.64 18.67 2.77
N SER A 91 30.84 18.17 2.58
CA SER A 91 31.30 16.81 2.82
C SER A 91 31.03 16.40 4.27
N ALA A 92 29.96 15.65 4.53
CA ALA A 92 29.73 15.03 5.83
C ALA A 92 30.27 13.59 5.83
N LYS A 93 31.39 13.40 6.53
CA LYS A 93 32.01 12.11 6.84
C LYS A 93 30.97 11.17 7.47
N LYS A 94 30.66 10.03 6.83
CA LYS A 94 29.97 8.91 7.47
C LYS A 94 30.89 8.31 8.54
N LYS A 95 30.46 8.32 9.80
CA LYS A 95 30.98 7.39 10.83
C LYS A 95 30.21 6.07 10.70
N PRO A 96 30.88 4.90 10.68
CA PRO A 96 30.21 3.61 10.70
C PRO A 96 29.89 3.23 12.15
N GLY A 97 28.71 2.68 12.40
CA GLY A 97 28.39 2.16 13.74
C GLY A 97 26.99 1.61 13.83
N TRP A 98 26.81 0.34 13.44
CA TRP A 98 26.00 -0.68 14.11
C TRP A 98 25.97 -1.96 13.24
N ALA A 99 27.08 -2.71 13.19
CA ALA A 99 27.07 -4.05 12.58
C ALA A 99 28.23 -4.87 13.15
N GLN A 100 28.16 -5.17 14.44
CA GLN A 100 28.94 -6.22 15.09
C GLN A 100 28.32 -6.39 16.48
N GLU A 101 27.37 -7.33 16.61
CA GLU A 101 27.25 -8.21 17.79
C GLU A 101 26.09 -9.21 17.61
N LEU A 102 26.36 -10.35 16.96
CA LEU A 102 25.64 -11.61 17.21
C LEU A 102 26.62 -12.76 16.94
N ALA A 103 27.51 -12.99 17.91
CA ALA A 103 28.20 -14.26 18.08
C ALA A 103 28.19 -14.59 19.57
N HIS A 104 27.55 -15.71 19.91
CA HIS A 104 27.35 -16.19 21.27
C HIS A 104 28.69 -16.55 21.96
N PRO A 105 28.91 -16.27 23.26
CA PRO A 105 30.02 -16.85 24.00
C PRO A 105 29.63 -18.19 24.64
N GLY A 106 30.42 -19.22 24.36
CA GLY A 106 30.40 -20.53 25.03
C GLY A 106 31.14 -20.52 26.38
N LEU A 107 30.76 -21.46 27.24
CA LEU A 107 31.26 -21.69 28.60
C LEU A 107 32.76 -22.11 28.65
N PRO A 108 33.46 -21.86 29.77
CA PRO A 108 34.91 -22.09 29.89
C PRO A 108 35.27 -23.49 30.39
N ASN A 109 36.43 -24.01 29.98
CA ASN A 109 37.08 -25.18 30.59
C ASN A 109 38.58 -24.90 30.89
N PRO A 110 39.19 -25.63 31.86
CA PRO A 110 40.35 -25.17 32.65
C PRO A 110 41.73 -25.61 32.08
N PRO A 111 42.87 -25.22 32.72
CA PRO A 111 44.17 -25.05 32.08
C PRO A 111 45.10 -26.28 32.04
N GLU A 112 46.04 -26.23 31.11
CA GLU A 112 47.14 -27.17 30.81
C GLU A 112 48.11 -27.46 31.96
N PRO A 113 48.91 -28.53 31.82
CA PRO A 113 50.35 -28.35 32.03
C PRO A 113 51.28 -29.12 31.07
N GLY A 114 52.34 -28.45 30.61
CA GLY A 114 53.69 -29.01 30.60
C GLY A 114 54.40 -29.21 29.26
N SER A 115 55.36 -28.32 28.96
CA SER A 115 56.55 -28.62 28.13
C SER A 115 57.71 -29.08 29.05
N PRO A 116 58.73 -29.80 28.52
CA PRO A 116 59.93 -29.06 28.09
C PRO A 116 60.71 -29.66 26.88
N ASN A 117 61.34 -28.75 26.11
CA ASN A 117 62.69 -28.80 25.48
C ASN A 117 63.31 -30.17 25.09
N ASN A 118 63.97 -30.40 23.94
CA ASN A 118 64.94 -29.57 23.24
C ASN A 118 65.48 -30.29 21.97
N LEU A 119 66.01 -29.49 21.02
CA LEU A 119 67.13 -29.77 20.10
C LEU A 119 66.94 -30.60 18.79
N GLN A 120 67.32 -29.90 17.70
CA GLN A 120 68.03 -30.38 16.50
C GLN A 120 67.28 -31.32 15.54
N ASP A 121 66.81 -30.76 14.42
CA ASP A 121 67.51 -30.94 13.15
C ASP A 121 66.93 -30.04 12.05
N GLN A 122 67.82 -29.29 11.39
CA GLN A 122 67.56 -28.59 10.14
C GLN A 122 67.73 -29.59 8.99
N GLN A 123 66.65 -29.90 8.28
CA GLN A 123 66.75 -30.39 6.91
C GLN A 123 65.61 -29.83 6.06
N ALA A 124 66.03 -29.18 4.97
CA ALA A 124 65.18 -28.51 4.02
C ALA A 124 64.29 -29.50 3.26
N ALA A 125 62.98 -29.27 3.30
CA ALA A 125 62.02 -29.82 2.35
C ALA A 125 61.14 -28.68 1.83
N ALA A 126 60.94 -28.67 0.51
CA ALA A 126 60.39 -27.59 -0.27
C ALA A 126 58.99 -27.14 0.20
N VAL A 127 58.81 -25.82 0.32
CA VAL A 127 57.49 -25.19 0.52
C VAL A 127 56.75 -25.24 -0.81
N ALA A 128 55.71 -26.08 -0.90
CA ALA A 128 54.72 -25.99 -1.97
C ALA A 128 54.02 -24.61 -1.88
N PRO A 129 53.76 -23.93 -3.01
CA PRO A 129 53.05 -22.65 -2.97
C PRO A 129 51.64 -22.85 -2.42
N ALA A 130 51.21 -21.94 -1.55
CA ALA A 130 49.85 -21.89 -1.04
C ALA A 130 48.84 -21.86 -2.21
N PRO A 131 47.69 -22.56 -2.13
CA PRO A 131 46.66 -22.47 -3.14
C PRO A 131 46.19 -21.00 -3.24
N PRO A 132 45.96 -20.48 -4.47
CA PRO A 132 45.49 -19.11 -4.64
C PRO A 132 44.17 -18.92 -3.90
N ALA A 133 44.05 -17.79 -3.19
CA ALA A 133 42.80 -17.35 -2.60
C ALA A 133 41.68 -17.39 -3.67
N PRO A 134 40.46 -17.84 -3.32
CA PRO A 134 39.36 -17.87 -4.28
C PRO A 134 39.20 -16.47 -4.88
N ALA A 135 39.24 -16.42 -6.21
CA ALA A 135 39.06 -15.19 -6.96
C ALA A 135 37.81 -14.47 -6.46
N VAL A 136 37.98 -13.19 -6.14
CA VAL A 136 36.86 -12.27 -5.92
C VAL A 136 35.99 -12.39 -7.16
N GLY A 137 34.82 -13.02 -6.99
CA GLY A 137 33.83 -13.08 -8.06
C GLY A 137 33.56 -11.66 -8.57
N PRO A 138 33.19 -11.49 -9.85
CA PRO A 138 32.90 -10.16 -10.38
C PRO A 138 31.96 -9.45 -9.42
N ALA A 139 32.36 -8.24 -9.02
CA ALA A 139 31.53 -7.34 -8.23
C ALA A 139 30.12 -7.37 -8.82
N ALA A 140 29.11 -7.54 -7.96
CA ALA A 140 27.71 -7.51 -8.34
C ALA A 140 27.53 -6.41 -9.39
N GLU A 141 27.18 -6.81 -10.63
CA GLU A 141 26.89 -5.86 -11.70
C GLU A 141 25.99 -4.80 -11.09
N ALA A 142 26.42 -3.53 -11.17
CA ALA A 142 25.67 -2.42 -10.62
C ALA A 142 24.22 -2.56 -11.12
N ALA A 143 23.32 -2.94 -10.22
CA ALA A 143 21.95 -3.20 -10.58
C ALA A 143 21.41 -1.92 -11.22
N VAL A 144 21.09 -1.98 -12.51
CA VAL A 144 20.49 -0.86 -13.22
C VAL A 144 19.16 -0.60 -12.52
N SER A 145 19.10 0.44 -11.69
CA SER A 145 17.86 0.80 -11.01
C SER A 145 16.78 1.08 -12.05
N PRO A 146 15.54 0.64 -11.82
CA PRO A 146 14.45 0.93 -12.74
C PRO A 146 14.34 2.44 -13.01
N SER A 147 14.17 2.81 -14.28
CA SER A 147 13.89 4.20 -14.63
C SER A 147 12.39 4.45 -14.45
N THR A 148 12.03 5.32 -13.51
CA THR A 148 10.63 5.62 -13.17
C THR A 148 10.29 7.07 -13.51
N SER A 149 9.10 7.30 -14.07
CA SER A 149 8.60 8.64 -14.38
C SER A 149 7.08 8.76 -14.21
N VAL A 150 6.62 9.98 -13.96
CA VAL A 150 5.20 10.34 -13.97
C VAL A 150 4.74 10.47 -15.42
N VAL A 151 3.69 9.75 -15.81
CA VAL A 151 3.11 9.87 -17.15
C VAL A 151 2.03 10.95 -17.18
N GLY A 152 1.19 10.98 -16.15
CA GLY A 152 0.17 12.02 -15.98
C GLY A 152 -0.89 11.64 -14.97
N TRP A 153 -1.74 12.60 -14.64
CA TRP A 153 -2.87 12.37 -13.74
C TRP A 153 -3.93 11.48 -14.38
N VAL A 154 -4.46 10.54 -13.61
CA VAL A 154 -5.56 9.65 -13.99
C VAL A 154 -6.91 10.29 -13.65
N THR A 155 -6.98 10.99 -12.51
CA THR A 155 -8.19 11.69 -12.07
C THR A 155 -7.95 13.20 -11.91
N GLY A 156 -9.04 13.98 -11.88
CA GLY A 156 -9.05 15.43 -11.78
C GLY A 156 -9.35 16.15 -13.10
N VAL A 157 -9.17 17.48 -13.06
CA VAL A 157 -9.66 18.43 -14.07
C VAL A 157 -8.83 18.46 -15.35
N ASP A 158 -7.50 18.51 -15.23
CA ASP A 158 -6.59 18.70 -16.36
C ASP A 158 -5.98 17.37 -16.80
N THR A 159 -6.83 16.37 -17.00
CA THR A 159 -6.43 15.00 -17.34
C THR A 159 -6.98 14.56 -18.69
N GLY A 160 -6.33 13.57 -19.33
CA GLY A 160 -6.88 12.92 -20.51
C GLY A 160 -8.24 12.24 -20.26
N ALA A 161 -8.53 11.91 -19.00
CA ALA A 161 -9.81 11.36 -18.58
C ALA A 161 -10.87 12.46 -18.37
N ASN A 162 -10.48 13.67 -17.94
CA ASN A 162 -11.34 14.80 -17.57
C ASN A 162 -12.46 14.37 -16.61
N THR A 163 -12.06 13.83 -15.46
CA THR A 163 -12.99 13.12 -14.58
C THR A 163 -13.93 14.06 -13.84
N LEU A 164 -13.56 15.33 -13.61
CA LEU A 164 -14.47 16.25 -12.93
C LEU A 164 -15.71 16.50 -13.79
N GLN A 165 -15.50 16.83 -15.08
CA GLN A 165 -16.60 17.17 -15.97
C GLN A 165 -17.47 15.96 -16.33
N LYS A 166 -16.86 14.78 -16.55
CA LYS A 166 -17.61 13.59 -16.97
C LYS A 166 -18.25 12.82 -15.83
N PHE A 167 -17.66 12.89 -14.63
CA PHE A 167 -17.96 11.97 -13.53
C PHE A 167 -18.20 12.65 -12.19
N SER A 168 -18.01 13.97 -12.09
CA SER A 168 -18.02 14.68 -10.81
C SER A 168 -16.95 14.12 -9.86
N ILE A 169 -15.74 13.97 -10.40
CA ILE A 169 -14.55 13.47 -9.70
C ILE A 169 -13.40 14.49 -9.82
N SER A 170 -13.12 15.24 -8.75
CA SER A 170 -11.98 16.17 -8.64
C SER A 170 -10.71 15.48 -8.19
N GLY A 171 -10.83 14.46 -7.34
CA GLY A 171 -9.72 13.72 -6.78
C GLY A 171 -10.20 12.39 -6.21
N THR A 172 -9.29 11.43 -6.17
CA THR A 172 -9.51 10.07 -5.66
C THR A 172 -8.25 9.57 -4.97
N ASP A 173 -8.39 8.49 -4.21
CA ASP A 173 -7.27 7.62 -3.88
C ASP A 173 -7.40 6.22 -4.51
N LEU A 174 -6.27 5.51 -4.49
CA LEU A 174 -6.06 4.16 -4.99
C LEU A 174 -6.02 4.07 -6.53
N GLY A 175 -6.90 3.28 -7.14
CA GLY A 175 -6.86 2.96 -8.57
C GLY A 175 -6.47 1.51 -8.85
N ILE A 176 -7.10 0.57 -8.15
CA ILE A 176 -6.93 -0.88 -8.30
C ILE A 176 -7.32 -1.26 -9.72
N MET A 177 -6.36 -1.75 -10.51
CA MET A 177 -6.56 -2.09 -11.91
C MET A 177 -6.69 -3.59 -12.16
N TRP A 178 -7.64 -3.99 -13.01
CA TRP A 178 -7.75 -5.36 -13.52
C TRP A 178 -8.41 -5.43 -14.89
N ASP A 179 -8.12 -6.50 -15.63
CA ASP A 179 -8.77 -6.82 -16.91
C ASP A 179 -10.16 -7.42 -16.67
N ASN A 180 -11.18 -6.97 -17.41
CA ASN A 180 -12.55 -7.45 -17.23
C ASN A 180 -12.80 -8.92 -17.64
N GLY A 181 -11.82 -9.58 -18.26
CA GLY A 181 -11.94 -10.98 -18.69
C GLY A 181 -12.88 -11.18 -19.87
N ASP A 182 -13.26 -10.10 -20.57
CA ASP A 182 -14.06 -10.15 -21.77
C ASP A 182 -13.19 -9.89 -23.01
N SER A 183 -12.96 -10.93 -23.82
CA SER A 183 -12.12 -10.82 -25.02
C SER A 183 -12.75 -9.99 -26.13
N ALA A 184 -14.08 -9.89 -26.20
CA ALA A 184 -14.80 -9.13 -27.23
C ALA A 184 -14.93 -7.66 -26.84
N GLY A 185 -15.11 -7.37 -25.54
CA GLY A 185 -15.30 -6.04 -24.99
C GLY A 185 -14.21 -5.64 -23.99
N ARG A 186 -12.95 -5.93 -24.32
CA ARG A 186 -11.82 -5.85 -23.38
C ARG A 186 -11.67 -4.46 -22.77
N GLN A 187 -11.71 -4.37 -21.45
CA GLN A 187 -11.51 -3.13 -20.68
C GLN A 187 -10.63 -3.37 -19.47
N VAL A 188 -9.84 -2.36 -19.11
CA VAL A 188 -9.31 -2.25 -17.74
C VAL A 188 -10.34 -1.52 -16.90
N LEU A 189 -10.69 -2.13 -15.78
CA LEU A 189 -11.47 -1.50 -14.72
C LEU A 189 -10.50 -0.96 -13.67
N MET A 190 -10.84 0.19 -13.10
CA MET A 190 -10.11 0.86 -12.03
C MET A 190 -11.07 1.18 -10.89
N ALA A 191 -10.85 0.57 -9.73
CA ALA A 191 -11.59 0.90 -8.51
C ALA A 191 -10.80 1.91 -7.68
N PHE A 192 -11.50 2.94 -7.22
CA PHE A 192 -10.94 3.99 -6.38
C PHE A 192 -11.60 3.93 -5.00
N GLY A 193 -10.88 4.42 -4.00
CA GLY A 193 -11.43 4.60 -2.66
C GLY A 193 -12.15 5.94 -2.56
N ASP A 194 -11.83 6.69 -1.52
CA ASP A 194 -12.46 7.97 -1.23
C ASP A 194 -12.39 8.88 -2.46
N THR A 195 -13.55 9.34 -2.90
CA THR A 195 -13.69 10.04 -4.17
C THR A 195 -14.46 11.33 -3.95
N TYR A 196 -13.84 12.46 -4.27
CA TYR A 196 -14.38 13.81 -4.11
C TYR A 196 -14.88 14.35 -5.44
N GLY A 197 -15.93 15.18 -5.40
CA GLY A 197 -16.52 15.83 -6.57
C GLY A 197 -16.32 17.34 -6.54
N TYR A 198 -17.37 18.09 -6.88
CA TYR A 198 -17.31 19.54 -6.90
C TYR A 198 -17.20 20.11 -5.49
N CYS A 199 -16.19 20.94 -5.27
CA CYS A 199 -15.77 21.42 -3.96
C CYS A 199 -16.78 22.35 -3.27
N GLY A 200 -17.55 23.10 -4.07
CA GLY A 200 -18.61 23.97 -3.56
C GLY A 200 -19.89 23.25 -3.12
N MET A 201 -19.98 21.93 -3.33
CA MET A 201 -21.14 21.12 -2.95
C MET A 201 -20.98 20.58 -1.51
N ARG A 202 -22.09 20.21 -0.86
CA ARG A 202 -22.06 19.67 0.51
C ARG A 202 -21.22 18.42 0.58
N SER A 203 -20.43 18.35 1.65
CA SER A 203 -19.43 17.30 1.87
C SER A 203 -18.58 17.01 0.62
N GLN A 204 -18.37 18.02 -0.25
CA GLN A 204 -17.62 17.90 -1.50
C GLN A 204 -18.07 16.73 -2.40
N GLN A 205 -19.35 16.33 -2.35
CA GLN A 205 -19.90 15.15 -3.05
C GLN A 205 -19.13 13.84 -2.76
N TRP A 206 -18.57 13.70 -1.57
CA TRP A 206 -17.75 12.54 -1.21
C TRP A 206 -18.50 11.21 -1.26
N ARG A 207 -17.81 10.18 -1.78
CA ARG A 207 -18.25 8.77 -1.85
C ARG A 207 -17.10 7.86 -1.41
N TYR A 208 -17.41 6.70 -0.81
CA TYR A 208 -16.39 5.77 -0.31
C TYR A 208 -15.55 5.10 -1.41
N ASN A 209 -16.14 4.92 -2.58
CA ASN A 209 -15.52 4.24 -3.70
C ASN A 209 -16.20 4.64 -5.00
N THR A 210 -15.46 4.61 -6.10
CA THR A 210 -15.99 4.76 -7.45
C THR A 210 -15.25 3.82 -8.41
N LEU A 211 -15.72 3.74 -9.65
CA LEU A 211 -15.13 2.90 -10.69
C LEU A 211 -14.99 3.67 -12.00
N LEU A 212 -13.82 3.57 -12.63
CA LEU A 212 -13.61 3.97 -14.03
C LEU A 212 -13.28 2.75 -14.89
N ARG A 213 -13.53 2.86 -16.20
CA ARG A 213 -13.22 1.84 -17.21
C ARG A 213 -12.54 2.48 -18.40
N THR A 214 -11.55 1.79 -18.95
CA THR A 214 -10.84 2.26 -20.13
C THR A 214 -10.53 1.12 -21.09
N GLN A 215 -10.51 1.46 -22.38
CA GLN A 215 -9.98 0.63 -23.45
C GLN A 215 -8.66 1.17 -23.98
N ASP A 216 -8.17 2.29 -23.42
CA ASP A 216 -6.96 2.96 -23.89
C ASP A 216 -5.75 2.07 -23.64
N LYS A 217 -4.96 1.88 -24.71
CA LYS A 217 -3.72 1.09 -24.69
C LYS A 217 -2.49 1.98 -24.87
N SER A 218 -2.69 3.25 -25.23
CA SER A 218 -1.62 4.20 -25.48
C SER A 218 -1.22 4.90 -24.18
N LEU A 219 -0.75 4.13 -23.21
CA LEU A 219 -0.54 4.59 -21.84
C LEU A 219 0.54 5.68 -21.73
N SER A 220 1.50 5.75 -22.65
CA SER A 220 2.61 6.73 -22.62
C SER A 220 2.18 8.20 -22.75
N ARG A 221 0.94 8.47 -23.17
CA ARG A 221 0.34 9.80 -23.32
C ARG A 221 -0.75 10.09 -22.29
N GLY A 222 -0.78 9.31 -21.20
CA GLY A 222 -1.82 9.36 -20.17
C GLY A 222 -2.94 8.36 -20.43
N LEU A 223 -4.04 8.52 -19.69
CA LEU A 223 -5.18 7.61 -19.73
C LEU A 223 -6.45 8.34 -20.18
N ALA A 224 -7.11 7.84 -21.22
CA ALA A 224 -8.44 8.30 -21.61
C ALA A 224 -9.54 7.42 -20.98
N VAL A 225 -10.66 8.04 -20.62
CA VAL A 225 -11.87 7.37 -20.12
C VAL A 225 -13.07 7.89 -20.92
N ALA A 226 -13.88 6.98 -21.45
CA ALA A 226 -15.09 7.30 -22.21
C ALA A 226 -16.19 7.87 -21.30
N GLU A 227 -17.26 8.41 -21.87
CA GLU A 227 -18.41 8.90 -21.09
C GLU A 227 -19.01 7.80 -20.20
N GLY A 228 -19.60 8.21 -19.09
CA GLY A 228 -20.25 7.33 -18.13
C GLY A 228 -21.67 6.96 -18.55
N SER A 229 -22.27 6.02 -17.83
CA SER A 229 -23.65 5.63 -18.09
C SER A 229 -24.33 5.06 -16.85
N THR A 230 -25.64 5.32 -16.74
CA THR A 230 -26.50 4.72 -15.73
C THR A 230 -26.82 3.26 -16.06
N SER A 231 -26.80 2.86 -17.34
CA SER A 231 -27.26 1.55 -17.81
C SER A 231 -26.24 0.77 -18.65
N ASN A 232 -25.35 1.43 -19.40
CA ASN A 232 -24.38 0.73 -20.25
C ASN A 232 -23.19 0.21 -19.43
N PRO A 233 -23.01 -1.12 -19.29
CA PRO A 233 -21.94 -1.70 -18.48
C PRO A 233 -20.54 -1.56 -19.10
N TYR A 234 -20.42 -1.12 -20.36
CA TYR A 234 -19.14 -0.84 -21.02
C TYR A 234 -18.83 0.66 -21.14
N ALA A 235 -19.65 1.53 -20.56
CA ALA A 235 -19.34 2.95 -20.44
C ALA A 235 -18.15 3.19 -19.48
N GLY A 236 -17.53 4.36 -19.57
CA GLY A 236 -16.32 4.69 -18.81
C GLY A 236 -16.50 4.79 -17.30
N SER A 237 -17.73 4.93 -16.81
CA SER A 237 -18.03 4.83 -15.38
C SER A 237 -19.50 4.48 -15.12
N PRO A 238 -19.81 3.66 -14.08
CA PRO A 238 -21.17 3.51 -13.57
C PRO A 238 -21.66 4.82 -12.96
N GLN A 239 -22.80 5.32 -13.42
CA GLN A 239 -23.38 6.57 -12.94
C GLN A 239 -24.72 6.34 -12.22
N SER A 240 -25.04 7.19 -11.24
CA SER A 240 -26.39 7.28 -10.68
C SER A 240 -27.27 8.24 -11.50
N ARG A 241 -26.64 9.23 -12.12
CA ARG A 241 -27.21 10.16 -13.10
C ARG A 241 -26.12 10.64 -14.07
N PRO A 242 -26.47 11.15 -15.26
CA PRO A 242 -25.48 11.73 -16.17
C PRO A 242 -24.53 12.70 -15.46
N GLY A 243 -23.23 12.53 -15.70
CA GLY A 243 -22.18 13.38 -15.13
C GLY A 243 -21.77 13.06 -13.68
N TYR A 244 -22.34 12.03 -13.04
CA TYR A 244 -22.06 11.71 -11.63
C TYR A 244 -21.83 10.21 -11.41
N SER A 245 -20.58 9.84 -11.15
CA SER A 245 -20.22 8.45 -10.83
C SER A 245 -20.79 8.03 -9.48
N LYS A 246 -21.41 6.85 -9.45
CA LYS A 246 -22.02 6.32 -8.23
C LYS A 246 -20.99 5.61 -7.35
N GLN A 247 -21.29 5.54 -6.06
CA GLN A 247 -20.65 4.57 -5.18
C GLN A 247 -21.02 3.14 -5.62
N ILE A 248 -20.01 2.31 -5.88
CA ILE A 248 -20.25 0.99 -6.49
C ILE A 248 -20.49 -0.11 -5.46
N ILE A 249 -19.81 -0.08 -4.30
CA ILE A 249 -20.05 -1.02 -3.21
C ILE A 249 -20.99 -0.36 -2.18
N PRO A 250 -22.22 -0.86 -2.03
CA PRO A 250 -23.14 -0.36 -1.02
C PRO A 250 -22.75 -0.85 0.38
N PRO A 251 -23.01 -0.04 1.44
CA PRO A 251 -22.87 -0.51 2.82
C PRO A 251 -23.86 -1.64 3.11
N ILE A 252 -23.39 -2.70 3.76
CA ILE A 252 -24.24 -3.80 4.24
C ILE A 252 -24.81 -3.54 5.64
N LYS A 253 -24.32 -2.49 6.33
CA LYS A 253 -24.79 -2.03 7.65
C LYS A 253 -24.66 -3.07 8.78
N TRP A 254 -23.60 -3.86 8.76
CA TRP A 254 -23.32 -4.85 9.80
C TRP A 254 -22.46 -4.31 10.95
N ALA A 255 -21.65 -3.29 10.67
CA ALA A 255 -20.89 -2.56 11.68
C ALA A 255 -21.71 -1.38 12.24
N ALA A 256 -21.60 -1.14 13.55
CA ALA A 256 -22.22 0.02 14.20
C ALA A 256 -21.66 1.35 13.67
N GLN A 257 -20.40 1.35 13.28
CA GLN A 257 -19.71 2.48 12.68
C GLN A 257 -18.89 2.02 11.48
N GLU A 258 -19.08 2.71 10.35
CA GLU A 258 -18.33 2.50 9.12
C GLU A 258 -17.82 3.87 8.65
N ARG A 259 -16.49 4.01 8.59
CA ARG A 259 -15.77 5.23 8.19
C ARG A 259 -15.23 5.14 6.77
N GLY A 260 -15.36 3.97 6.13
CA GLY A 260 -14.79 3.68 4.82
C GLY A 260 -15.26 2.33 4.31
N ILE A 261 -15.54 2.25 3.02
CA ILE A 261 -15.70 1.00 2.26
C ILE A 261 -14.69 1.07 1.12
N ILE A 262 -13.50 0.51 1.36
CA ILE A 262 -12.32 0.80 0.54
C ILE A 262 -11.91 -0.46 -0.24
N PRO A 263 -11.93 -0.42 -1.58
CA PRO A 263 -11.39 -1.49 -2.40
C PRO A 263 -9.90 -1.71 -2.12
N THR A 264 -9.46 -2.96 -2.13
CA THR A 264 -8.03 -3.30 -1.91
C THR A 264 -7.47 -4.16 -3.05
N ALA A 265 -8.30 -5.01 -3.67
CA ALA A 265 -7.92 -5.83 -4.82
C ALA A 265 -9.12 -6.11 -5.70
N ALA A 266 -8.87 -6.44 -6.97
CA ALA A 266 -9.92 -6.92 -7.86
C ALA A 266 -9.35 -7.83 -8.94
N ILE A 267 -10.19 -8.74 -9.45
CA ILE A 267 -9.85 -9.72 -10.48
C ILE A 267 -11.11 -10.17 -11.22
N SER A 268 -10.95 -10.59 -12.48
CA SER A 268 -12.00 -11.29 -13.23
C SER A 268 -11.79 -12.81 -13.19
N VAL A 269 -12.87 -13.57 -12.99
CA VAL A 269 -12.94 -15.00 -13.27
C VAL A 269 -13.98 -15.22 -14.36
N GLY A 270 -13.53 -15.58 -15.56
CA GLY A 270 -14.34 -15.38 -16.75
C GLY A 270 -14.72 -13.91 -16.87
N ARG A 271 -16.02 -13.62 -17.06
CA ARG A 271 -16.57 -12.25 -17.13
C ARG A 271 -17.13 -11.76 -15.79
N THR A 272 -17.06 -12.57 -14.73
CA THR A 272 -17.47 -12.14 -13.39
C THR A 272 -16.32 -11.41 -12.71
N GLN A 273 -16.64 -10.24 -12.15
CA GLN A 273 -15.69 -9.39 -11.45
C GLN A 273 -15.80 -9.65 -9.94
N TYR A 274 -14.66 -9.78 -9.28
CA TYR A 274 -14.53 -9.91 -7.83
C TYR A 274 -13.67 -8.78 -7.31
N MET A 275 -14.09 -8.16 -6.21
CA MET A 275 -13.37 -7.06 -5.58
C MET A 275 -13.26 -7.32 -4.08
N ASN A 276 -12.04 -7.42 -3.57
CA ASN A 276 -11.81 -7.37 -2.13
C ASN A 276 -11.95 -5.92 -1.66
N TYR A 277 -12.63 -5.71 -0.55
CA TYR A 277 -12.73 -4.41 0.10
C TYR A 277 -12.66 -4.57 1.61
N MET A 278 -12.24 -3.50 2.28
CA MET A 278 -12.23 -3.40 3.73
C MET A 278 -13.31 -2.43 4.20
N SER A 279 -14.00 -2.79 5.28
CA SER A 279 -14.86 -1.91 6.06
C SER A 279 -14.01 -1.28 7.17
N ILE A 280 -13.90 0.04 7.18
CA ILE A 280 -13.07 0.77 8.16
C ILE A 280 -13.90 1.13 9.38
N LYS A 281 -13.40 0.77 10.57
CA LYS A 281 -13.95 1.17 11.87
C LYS A 281 -13.49 2.56 12.26
N SER A 282 -12.17 2.79 12.20
CA SER A 282 -11.53 4.06 12.55
C SER A 282 -10.28 4.30 11.71
N TRP A 283 -10.03 5.58 11.43
CA TRP A 283 -8.75 6.06 10.95
C TRP A 283 -7.93 6.46 12.17
N ASP A 284 -6.79 5.81 12.37
CA ASP A 284 -6.01 5.93 13.59
C ASP A 284 -4.87 6.95 13.37
N SER A 285 -3.62 6.58 13.60
CA SER A 285 -2.47 7.44 13.27
C SER A 285 -2.08 7.33 11.78
N ALA A 286 -1.16 8.18 11.32
CA ALA A 286 -0.70 8.18 9.93
C ALA A 286 -0.18 6.79 9.50
N GLY A 287 -0.84 6.18 8.50
CA GLY A 287 -0.54 4.85 7.99
C GLY A 287 -1.15 3.71 8.80
N GLU A 288 -1.98 4.00 9.80
CA GLU A 288 -2.65 3.04 10.66
C GLU A 288 -4.18 3.24 10.63
N TRP A 289 -4.91 2.13 10.62
CA TRP A 289 -6.37 2.13 10.72
C TRP A 289 -6.87 0.79 11.24
N THR A 290 -8.05 0.82 11.84
CA THR A 290 -8.74 -0.37 12.32
C THR A 290 -9.89 -0.71 11.38
N THR A 291 -9.98 -1.96 10.96
CA THR A 291 -11.10 -2.47 10.15
C THR A 291 -12.17 -3.11 11.02
N ASN A 292 -13.42 -3.07 10.56
CA ASN A 292 -14.46 -3.96 11.09
C ASN A 292 -14.27 -5.36 10.49
N TYR A 293 -14.13 -5.44 9.17
CA TYR A 293 -13.98 -6.68 8.43
C TYR A 293 -13.40 -6.42 7.04
N SER A 294 -12.93 -7.50 6.40
CA SER A 294 -12.64 -7.57 4.97
C SER A 294 -13.65 -8.48 4.29
N ALA A 295 -14.00 -8.20 3.03
CA ALA A 295 -14.99 -8.95 2.28
C ALA A 295 -14.76 -8.86 0.78
N THR A 296 -15.45 -9.71 0.03
CA THR A 296 -15.45 -9.75 -1.43
C THR A 296 -16.81 -9.33 -1.97
N ALA A 297 -16.84 -8.31 -2.83
CA ALA A 297 -17.99 -7.95 -3.64
C ALA A 297 -17.90 -8.58 -5.04
N VAL A 298 -19.06 -8.86 -5.64
CA VAL A 298 -19.18 -9.52 -6.94
C VAL A 298 -20.01 -8.68 -7.90
N SER A 299 -19.60 -8.61 -9.15
CA SER A 299 -20.36 -8.03 -10.26
C SER A 299 -20.37 -8.96 -11.47
N ASN A 300 -21.56 -9.15 -12.05
CA ASN A 300 -21.76 -9.96 -13.27
C ASN A 300 -22.07 -9.12 -14.51
N ASP A 301 -21.98 -7.79 -14.38
CA ASP A 301 -22.34 -6.81 -15.41
C ASP A 301 -21.18 -5.82 -15.65
N ASN A 302 -19.96 -6.38 -15.77
CA ASN A 302 -18.73 -5.62 -16.04
C ASN A 302 -18.51 -4.47 -15.03
N GLY A 303 -18.85 -4.67 -13.76
CA GLY A 303 -18.67 -3.68 -12.69
C GLY A 303 -19.76 -2.62 -12.60
N GLN A 304 -20.90 -2.78 -13.31
CA GLN A 304 -21.97 -1.78 -13.28
C GLN A 304 -22.74 -1.80 -11.95
N ASN A 305 -22.96 -2.99 -11.38
CA ASN A 305 -23.58 -3.19 -10.08
C ASN A 305 -22.84 -4.25 -9.27
N TRP A 306 -22.72 -4.03 -7.96
CA TRP A 306 -21.98 -4.90 -7.06
C TRP A 306 -22.83 -5.32 -5.86
N LYS A 307 -22.55 -6.52 -5.36
CA LYS A 307 -23.10 -7.03 -4.10
C LYS A 307 -22.01 -7.74 -3.31
N THR A 308 -21.97 -7.51 -2.01
CA THR A 308 -21.09 -8.27 -1.10
C THR A 308 -21.50 -9.73 -1.08
N PHE A 309 -20.53 -10.64 -1.17
CA PHE A 309 -20.73 -12.07 -0.98
C PHE A 309 -20.69 -12.39 0.52
N PRO A 310 -21.81 -12.74 1.17
CA PRO A 310 -21.85 -12.80 2.63
C PRO A 310 -20.83 -13.76 3.27
N GLN A 311 -20.57 -14.90 2.64
CA GLN A 311 -19.60 -15.90 3.13
C GLN A 311 -18.14 -15.45 3.02
N SER A 312 -17.87 -14.34 2.33
CA SER A 312 -16.52 -13.77 2.20
C SER A 312 -16.13 -12.88 3.39
N ILE A 313 -17.08 -12.54 4.26
CA ILE A 313 -16.89 -11.54 5.32
C ILE A 313 -16.00 -12.12 6.41
N ARG A 314 -14.88 -11.45 6.67
CA ARG A 314 -13.84 -11.84 7.63
C ARG A 314 -13.66 -10.73 8.67
N PRO A 315 -14.22 -10.87 9.88
CA PRO A 315 -14.02 -9.91 10.97
C PRO A 315 -12.53 -9.73 11.28
N ALA A 316 -12.14 -8.52 11.65
CA ALA A 316 -10.76 -8.19 12.03
C ALA A 316 -10.42 -8.58 13.47
N SER A 317 -11.43 -8.71 14.34
CA SER A 317 -11.31 -9.09 15.75
C SER A 317 -12.59 -9.77 16.24
N PRO A 318 -12.56 -10.47 17.40
CA PRO A 318 -13.73 -11.15 17.97
C PRO A 318 -14.96 -10.25 18.21
N ASP A 319 -14.74 -8.96 18.45
CA ASP A 319 -15.75 -7.97 18.79
C ASP A 319 -16.07 -7.00 17.64
N ALA A 320 -15.47 -7.18 16.46
CA ALA A 320 -15.60 -6.24 15.36
C ALA A 320 -17.03 -6.18 14.77
N ILE A 321 -17.66 -7.35 14.60
CA ILE A 321 -19.05 -7.52 14.16
C ILE A 321 -19.65 -8.78 14.81
N SER A 322 -20.98 -8.86 14.94
CA SER A 322 -21.66 -9.98 15.60
C SER A 322 -22.26 -11.02 14.65
N GLN A 323 -22.36 -10.69 13.36
CA GLN A 323 -23.07 -11.49 12.35
C GLN A 323 -22.28 -12.71 11.88
N VAL A 324 -20.95 -12.68 11.99
CA VAL A 324 -20.04 -13.76 11.56
C VAL A 324 -18.97 -13.94 12.65
N PRO A 325 -18.63 -15.18 13.05
CA PRO A 325 -17.58 -15.40 14.03
C PRO A 325 -16.21 -14.98 13.49
N PHE A 326 -15.35 -14.49 14.38
CA PHE A 326 -13.95 -14.28 14.09
C PHE A 326 -13.20 -15.62 13.97
N THR A 327 -12.31 -15.72 12.98
CA THR A 327 -11.37 -16.82 12.83
C THR A 327 -9.96 -16.25 12.97
N PRO A 328 -9.13 -16.75 13.92
CA PRO A 328 -7.75 -16.30 14.08
C PRO A 328 -6.98 -16.37 12.77
N GLY A 329 -6.12 -15.38 12.51
CA GLY A 329 -5.38 -15.22 11.26
C GLY A 329 -6.11 -14.39 10.20
N ASN A 330 -7.43 -14.17 10.29
CA ASN A 330 -8.15 -13.30 9.36
C ASN A 330 -7.67 -11.85 9.42
N GLU A 331 -7.16 -11.42 10.57
CA GLU A 331 -6.51 -10.12 10.76
C GLU A 331 -5.31 -9.91 9.86
N ASN A 332 -4.70 -10.97 9.29
CA ASN A 332 -3.59 -10.90 8.34
C ASN A 332 -4.04 -10.76 6.86
N PHE A 333 -5.36 -10.76 6.60
CA PHE A 333 -5.95 -10.71 5.25
C PHE A 333 -7.03 -9.63 5.16
N GLN A 334 -6.76 -8.47 5.78
CA GLN A 334 -7.68 -7.33 5.79
C GLN A 334 -7.60 -6.52 4.51
N GLN A 335 -6.39 -6.38 3.96
CA GLN A 335 -6.16 -5.93 2.61
C GLN A 335 -5.72 -7.11 1.75
N ALA A 336 -5.78 -6.95 0.43
CA ALA A 336 -5.46 -8.03 -0.49
C ALA A 336 -4.73 -7.53 -1.75
N ALA A 337 -4.05 -8.44 -2.44
CA ALA A 337 -3.72 -8.35 -3.85
C ALA A 337 -4.00 -9.70 -4.53
N TYR A 338 -4.56 -9.69 -5.74
CA TYR A 338 -4.90 -10.92 -6.47
C TYR A 338 -3.97 -11.15 -7.66
N VAL A 339 -3.56 -12.40 -7.88
CA VAL A 339 -2.87 -12.81 -9.11
C VAL A 339 -3.32 -14.21 -9.53
N LYS A 340 -3.47 -14.43 -10.84
CA LYS A 340 -3.73 -15.76 -11.40
C LYS A 340 -2.41 -16.54 -11.46
N GLY A 341 -2.42 -17.76 -10.94
CA GLY A 341 -1.35 -18.73 -11.13
C GLY A 341 -1.45 -19.42 -12.48
N ASN A 342 -0.34 -20.05 -12.89
CA ASN A 342 -0.30 -20.94 -14.05
C ASN A 342 -0.75 -22.37 -13.72
N ASP A 343 -1.06 -22.64 -12.46
CA ASP A 343 -1.50 -23.94 -11.91
C ASP A 343 -3.03 -24.00 -11.69
N GLY A 344 -3.77 -23.00 -12.18
CA GLY A 344 -5.22 -22.91 -12.07
C GLY A 344 -5.72 -22.27 -10.76
N TYR A 345 -4.84 -21.98 -9.81
CA TYR A 345 -5.19 -21.24 -8.60
C TYR A 345 -5.22 -19.73 -8.83
N ILE A 346 -5.99 -19.04 -8.00
CA ILE A 346 -5.86 -17.61 -7.77
C ILE A 346 -5.16 -17.46 -6.42
N TYR A 347 -4.11 -16.66 -6.40
CA TYR A 347 -3.37 -16.33 -5.20
C TYR A 347 -3.85 -15.00 -4.64
N ILE A 348 -4.02 -14.97 -3.33
CA ILE A 348 -4.46 -13.82 -2.55
C ILE A 348 -3.33 -13.48 -1.60
N PHE A 349 -2.59 -12.42 -1.92
CA PHE A 349 -1.67 -11.85 -0.96
C PHE A 349 -2.47 -11.05 0.06
N GLY A 350 -2.19 -11.23 1.35
CA GLY A 350 -2.87 -10.55 2.44
C GLY A 350 -1.92 -9.69 3.26
N THR A 351 -2.44 -8.59 3.79
CA THR A 351 -1.80 -7.85 4.88
C THR A 351 -2.82 -7.50 5.97
N PRO A 352 -2.34 -7.23 7.20
CA PRO A 352 -3.14 -6.58 8.21
C PRO A 352 -3.66 -5.20 7.79
N SER A 353 -4.54 -4.63 8.62
CA SER A 353 -4.94 -3.24 8.49
C SER A 353 -3.74 -2.32 8.76
N GLY A 354 -3.66 -1.20 8.04
CA GLY A 354 -2.52 -0.28 8.10
C GLY A 354 -1.39 -0.65 7.13
N ARG A 355 -0.22 -0.03 7.35
CA ARG A 355 1.00 -0.21 6.53
C ARG A 355 2.18 -0.80 7.29
N SER A 356 1.96 -1.22 8.53
CA SER A 356 3.02 -1.76 9.40
C SER A 356 3.20 -3.27 9.33
N GLY A 357 2.21 -4.00 8.79
CA GLY A 357 2.17 -5.45 8.82
C GLY A 357 3.12 -6.14 7.83
N SER A 358 3.26 -7.45 7.99
CA SER A 358 3.92 -8.32 7.01
C SER A 358 2.95 -8.78 5.92
N GLY A 359 3.49 -9.30 4.81
CA GLY A 359 2.70 -9.90 3.74
C GLY A 359 2.59 -11.42 3.87
N PHE A 360 1.39 -11.93 3.64
CA PHE A 360 1.02 -13.36 3.68
C PHE A 360 0.46 -13.78 2.34
N VAL A 361 0.29 -15.08 2.10
CA VAL A 361 -0.40 -15.58 0.89
C VAL A 361 -1.33 -16.74 1.20
N SER A 362 -2.52 -16.68 0.61
CA SER A 362 -3.44 -17.80 0.46
C SER A 362 -3.70 -18.07 -1.02
N ARG A 363 -4.35 -19.19 -1.33
CA ARG A 363 -4.81 -19.52 -2.68
C ARG A 363 -6.18 -20.16 -2.66
N ALA A 364 -6.90 -20.03 -3.77
CA ALA A 364 -8.19 -20.68 -3.98
C ALA A 364 -8.38 -21.07 -5.43
N LEU A 365 -9.15 -22.12 -5.69
CA LEU A 365 -9.67 -22.38 -7.02
C LEU A 365 -10.64 -21.25 -7.41
N PRO A 366 -10.80 -20.93 -8.71
CA PRO A 366 -11.57 -19.75 -9.13
C PRO A 366 -13.03 -19.73 -8.64
N GLY A 367 -13.69 -20.88 -8.58
CA GLY A 367 -15.07 -21.00 -8.06
C GLY A 367 -15.19 -20.78 -6.55
N ASN A 368 -14.08 -20.88 -5.81
CA ASN A 368 -14.02 -20.74 -4.36
C ASN A 368 -13.43 -19.40 -3.92
N LEU A 369 -13.05 -18.52 -4.86
CA LEU A 369 -12.39 -17.24 -4.55
C LEU A 369 -13.13 -16.43 -3.45
N PRO A 370 -14.47 -16.30 -3.45
CA PRO A 370 -15.16 -15.54 -2.42
C PRO A 370 -15.25 -16.25 -1.06
N ASP A 371 -15.09 -17.56 -0.99
CA ASP A 371 -15.29 -18.33 0.25
C ASP A 371 -13.94 -18.58 0.94
N ALA A 372 -13.61 -17.73 1.91
CA ALA A 372 -12.33 -17.79 2.61
C ALA A 372 -12.10 -19.13 3.35
N ALA A 373 -13.16 -19.83 3.75
CA ALA A 373 -13.04 -21.14 4.39
C ALA A 373 -12.57 -22.24 3.41
N LYS A 374 -12.61 -21.97 2.10
CA LYS A 374 -12.12 -22.86 1.04
C LYS A 374 -10.72 -22.51 0.56
N HIS A 375 -10.09 -21.49 1.15
CA HIS A 375 -8.73 -21.09 0.78
C HIS A 375 -7.72 -22.03 1.44
N GLU A 376 -6.55 -22.13 0.83
CA GLU A 376 -5.37 -22.75 1.43
C GLU A 376 -4.33 -21.69 1.75
N PHE A 377 -3.72 -21.78 2.92
CA PHE A 377 -2.84 -20.76 3.48
C PHE A 377 -1.40 -21.26 3.53
N TRP A 378 -0.45 -20.46 3.05
CA TRP A 378 0.95 -20.90 2.98
C TRP A 378 1.64 -20.81 4.33
N ASN A 379 2.22 -21.93 4.76
CA ASN A 379 3.11 -21.98 5.91
C ASN A 379 4.54 -22.24 5.42
N THR A 380 5.39 -21.22 5.53
CA THR A 380 6.80 -21.24 5.11
C THR A 380 7.62 -22.21 5.96
N ASP A 381 7.37 -22.27 7.27
CA ASP A 381 8.11 -23.16 8.18
C ASP A 381 7.88 -24.64 7.85
N ARG A 382 6.68 -24.98 7.39
CA ARG A 382 6.29 -26.34 6.96
C ARG A 382 6.48 -26.57 5.46
N GLY A 383 6.74 -25.53 4.67
CA GLY A 383 6.80 -25.59 3.21
C GLY A 383 5.52 -26.15 2.57
N SER A 384 4.35 -25.87 3.13
CA SER A 384 3.08 -26.47 2.68
C SER A 384 1.88 -25.53 2.77
N TRP A 385 0.88 -25.82 1.94
CA TRP A 385 -0.43 -25.17 1.96
C TRP A 385 -1.35 -25.85 2.98
N VAL A 386 -1.94 -25.07 3.88
CA VAL A 386 -2.84 -25.53 4.94
C VAL A 386 -4.28 -25.15 4.59
N PRO A 387 -5.19 -26.10 4.34
CA PRO A 387 -6.57 -25.80 3.96
C PRO A 387 -7.38 -25.19 5.11
N GLY A 388 -8.11 -24.12 4.85
CA GLY A 388 -9.15 -23.58 5.74
C GLY A 388 -8.68 -22.95 7.05
N ASP A 389 -7.36 -22.83 7.27
CA ASP A 389 -6.80 -22.29 8.51
C ASP A 389 -5.93 -21.04 8.24
N PRO A 390 -6.52 -19.83 8.30
CA PRO A 390 -5.76 -18.59 8.14
C PRO A 390 -4.70 -18.37 9.22
N ASN A 391 -4.86 -18.96 10.42
CA ASN A 391 -3.88 -18.84 11.51
C ASN A 391 -2.58 -19.60 11.22
N ALA A 392 -2.62 -20.56 10.29
CA ALA A 392 -1.44 -21.30 9.87
C ALA A 392 -0.52 -20.49 8.92
N ALA A 393 -1.00 -19.39 8.35
CA ALA A 393 -0.19 -18.58 7.44
C ALA A 393 0.99 -17.93 8.17
N THR A 394 2.18 -18.05 7.59
CA THR A 394 3.38 -17.35 8.05
C THR A 394 3.80 -16.29 7.04
N PRO A 395 4.48 -15.21 7.46
CA PRO A 395 4.94 -14.17 6.53
C PRO A 395 5.78 -14.71 5.36
N ILE A 396 5.51 -14.20 4.17
CA ILE A 396 6.33 -14.41 2.94
C ILE A 396 7.06 -13.12 2.51
N LEU A 397 6.59 -11.97 2.98
CA LEU A 397 7.20 -10.67 2.81
C LEU A 397 7.36 -10.05 4.20
N SER A 398 8.58 -9.67 4.55
CA SER A 398 8.84 -8.95 5.79
C SER A 398 8.22 -7.56 5.72
N GLY A 399 7.43 -7.21 6.73
CA GLY A 399 6.90 -5.85 6.89
C GLY A 399 7.99 -4.79 7.03
N PRO A 400 7.65 -3.51 6.81
CA PRO A 400 6.31 -2.98 6.59
C PRO A 400 5.80 -3.13 5.14
N VAL A 401 4.61 -3.71 4.97
CA VAL A 401 3.89 -3.82 3.69
C VAL A 401 2.53 -3.11 3.82
N GLY A 402 2.31 -2.08 3.01
CA GLY A 402 1.03 -1.37 2.86
C GLY A 402 0.16 -1.91 1.74
N GLU A 403 -0.61 -1.02 1.12
CA GLU A 403 -1.40 -1.34 -0.07
C GLU A 403 -0.50 -1.90 -1.18
N MET A 404 -0.94 -2.98 -1.81
CA MET A 404 -0.11 -3.81 -2.69
C MET A 404 -0.85 -4.23 -3.96
N SER A 405 -0.10 -4.44 -5.04
CA SER A 405 -0.54 -5.17 -6.22
C SER A 405 0.44 -6.29 -6.57
N ALA A 406 -0.09 -7.33 -7.23
CA ALA A 406 0.69 -8.49 -7.65
C ALA A 406 0.42 -8.81 -9.13
N GLN A 407 1.45 -9.26 -9.85
CA GLN A 407 1.34 -9.60 -11.26
C GLN A 407 2.41 -10.62 -11.66
N TYR A 408 2.13 -11.49 -12.63
CA TYR A 408 3.18 -12.24 -13.29
C TYR A 408 3.81 -11.41 -14.42
N ASN A 409 5.13 -11.26 -14.40
CA ASN A 409 5.89 -10.54 -15.40
C ASN A 409 6.47 -11.48 -16.45
N THR A 410 6.16 -11.24 -17.72
CA THR A 410 6.56 -12.07 -18.85
C THR A 410 8.00 -11.83 -19.30
N TYR A 411 8.60 -10.69 -18.97
CA TYR A 411 10.00 -10.39 -19.32
C TYR A 411 10.98 -11.06 -18.35
N LEU A 412 10.78 -10.87 -17.04
CA LEU A 412 11.57 -11.49 -15.98
C LEU A 412 11.19 -12.96 -15.72
N LYS A 413 10.02 -13.40 -16.21
CA LYS A 413 9.43 -14.73 -15.95
C LYS A 413 9.24 -15.00 -14.45
N LYS A 414 8.86 -13.98 -13.70
CA LYS A 414 8.71 -13.99 -12.24
C LYS A 414 7.39 -13.33 -11.84
N TYR A 415 6.88 -13.70 -10.68
CA TYR A 415 5.88 -12.91 -9.98
C TYR A 415 6.51 -11.62 -9.45
N LEU A 416 5.75 -10.55 -9.49
CA LEU A 416 6.06 -9.25 -8.93
C LEU A 416 5.04 -8.93 -7.85
N VAL A 417 5.51 -8.29 -6.78
CA VAL A 417 4.67 -7.50 -5.88
C VAL A 417 5.21 -6.08 -5.86
N MET A 418 4.31 -5.11 -5.98
CA MET A 418 4.61 -3.69 -5.82
C MET A 418 3.77 -3.16 -4.67
N TYR A 419 4.39 -2.50 -3.70
CA TYR A 419 3.72 -2.06 -2.48
C TYR A 419 4.33 -0.77 -1.92
N GLY A 420 3.53 -0.01 -1.17
CA GLY A 420 4.03 1.10 -0.36
C GLY A 420 4.52 0.60 0.99
N ASP A 421 5.57 1.22 1.54
CA ASP A 421 6.00 0.96 2.91
C ASP A 421 5.49 2.04 3.89
N LYS A 422 5.86 1.93 5.16
CA LYS A 422 5.46 2.92 6.19
C LYS A 422 6.18 4.27 6.02
N GLN A 423 7.33 4.32 5.35
CA GLN A 423 8.12 5.53 5.11
C GLN A 423 7.59 6.34 3.94
N GLY A 424 6.67 5.78 3.14
CA GLY A 424 6.18 6.40 1.92
C GLY A 424 7.04 6.08 0.70
N ASP A 425 7.89 5.07 0.77
CA ASP A 425 8.60 4.54 -0.40
C ASP A 425 7.72 3.52 -1.15
N VAL A 426 7.91 3.44 -2.46
CA VAL A 426 7.29 2.43 -3.34
C VAL A 426 8.34 1.37 -3.66
N LEU A 427 8.04 0.13 -3.29
CA LEU A 427 8.95 -1.00 -3.39
C LEU A 427 8.45 -2.03 -4.40
N LEU A 428 9.39 -2.77 -5.00
CA LEU A 428 9.13 -3.89 -5.91
C LEU A 428 9.96 -5.10 -5.47
N SER A 429 9.30 -6.24 -5.28
CA SER A 429 9.97 -7.53 -5.02
C SER A 429 9.56 -8.55 -6.08
N THR A 430 10.45 -9.51 -6.36
CA THR A 430 10.22 -10.53 -7.39
C THR A 430 10.35 -11.94 -6.81
N SER A 431 9.65 -12.92 -7.39
CA SER A 431 9.76 -14.32 -6.96
C SER A 431 9.48 -15.31 -8.10
N PRO A 432 10.12 -16.50 -8.11
CA PRO A 432 9.75 -17.57 -9.04
C PRO A 432 8.36 -18.17 -8.77
N ALA A 433 7.83 -18.05 -7.54
CA ALA A 433 6.52 -18.59 -7.16
C ALA A 433 5.77 -17.62 -6.23
N PRO A 434 4.43 -17.65 -6.16
CA PRO A 434 3.67 -16.69 -5.34
C PRO A 434 4.01 -16.77 -3.85
N GLN A 435 4.34 -17.95 -3.35
CA GLN A 435 4.76 -18.17 -1.97
C GLN A 435 6.23 -17.88 -1.68
N GLY A 436 7.00 -17.44 -2.67
CA GLY A 436 8.42 -17.16 -2.51
C GLY A 436 9.35 -18.25 -3.07
N PRO A 437 10.67 -18.13 -2.81
CA PRO A 437 11.29 -17.06 -2.02
C PRO A 437 11.21 -15.71 -2.74
N TRP A 438 10.93 -14.63 -2.00
CA TRP A 438 10.90 -13.27 -2.53
C TRP A 438 12.28 -12.64 -2.47
N SER A 439 12.63 -11.87 -3.50
CA SER A 439 13.86 -11.07 -3.51
C SER A 439 13.80 -9.97 -2.45
N PRO A 440 14.95 -9.44 -2.01
CA PRO A 440 14.98 -8.15 -1.34
C PRO A 440 14.25 -7.08 -2.16
N PRO A 441 13.58 -6.12 -1.51
CA PRO A 441 12.84 -5.08 -2.21
C PRO A 441 13.79 -4.13 -2.95
N GLN A 442 13.40 -3.77 -4.17
CA GLN A 442 13.99 -2.68 -4.94
C GLN A 442 13.12 -1.44 -4.80
N VAL A 443 13.75 -0.29 -4.54
CA VAL A 443 13.03 0.98 -4.43
C VAL A 443 12.73 1.53 -5.83
N ILE A 444 11.46 1.84 -6.09
CA ILE A 444 10.96 2.35 -7.38
C ILE A 444 10.70 3.86 -7.33
N VAL A 445 10.17 4.35 -6.21
CA VAL A 445 9.96 5.77 -5.89
C VAL A 445 10.30 5.95 -4.42
N THR A 446 11.10 6.94 -4.07
CA THR A 446 11.29 7.33 -2.66
C THR A 446 10.32 8.44 -2.25
N GLU A 447 10.00 8.52 -0.96
CA GLU A 447 9.29 9.66 -0.38
C GLU A 447 10.02 10.98 -0.72
N SER A 448 11.35 11.00 -0.61
CA SER A 448 12.15 12.19 -0.95
C SER A 448 12.08 12.60 -2.42
N GLN A 449 11.87 11.65 -3.34
CA GLN A 449 11.64 11.95 -4.75
C GLN A 449 10.26 12.54 -4.99
N MET A 450 9.28 12.20 -4.16
CA MET A 450 7.89 12.61 -4.27
C MET A 450 7.33 12.94 -2.87
N PRO A 451 7.70 14.08 -2.27
CA PRO A 451 7.43 14.33 -0.84
C PRO A 451 5.96 14.56 -0.50
N GLY A 452 5.04 14.47 -1.47
CA GLY A 452 3.60 14.59 -1.24
C GLY A 452 2.93 13.33 -0.66
N GLY A 453 3.71 12.32 -0.27
CA GLY A 453 3.22 11.05 0.28
C GLY A 453 2.61 10.14 -0.78
N PRO A 454 3.43 9.47 -1.60
CA PRO A 454 2.97 8.46 -2.54
C PRO A 454 2.57 7.19 -1.80
N TYR A 455 1.54 6.50 -2.30
CA TYR A 455 1.07 5.24 -1.73
C TYR A 455 0.22 4.45 -2.72
N ALA A 456 -0.06 3.20 -2.36
CA ALA A 456 -0.95 2.31 -3.10
C ALA A 456 -0.61 2.15 -4.58
N PRO A 457 0.56 1.58 -4.89
CA PRO A 457 0.96 1.29 -6.26
C PRO A 457 0.17 0.09 -6.83
N TYR A 458 -0.64 0.34 -7.86
CA TYR A 458 -1.43 -0.69 -8.53
C TYR A 458 -0.97 -0.92 -9.97
N LEU A 459 -0.37 -2.08 -10.24
CA LEU A 459 0.12 -2.48 -11.57
C LEU A 459 -1.00 -2.54 -12.62
N HIS A 460 -0.71 -2.01 -13.81
CA HIS A 460 -1.62 -2.08 -14.95
C HIS A 460 -1.64 -3.52 -15.52
N PRO A 461 -2.81 -4.16 -15.68
CA PRO A 461 -2.91 -5.59 -15.97
C PRO A 461 -2.36 -5.97 -17.35
N TRP A 462 -2.29 -5.02 -18.28
CA TRP A 462 -1.83 -5.27 -19.66
C TRP A 462 -0.34 -5.04 -19.89
N THR A 463 0.39 -4.52 -18.89
CA THR A 463 1.82 -4.22 -19.03
C THR A 463 2.60 -5.22 -18.20
N THR A 464 2.92 -6.37 -18.80
CA THR A 464 3.65 -7.48 -18.13
C THR A 464 5.09 -7.63 -18.64
N GLY A 465 5.52 -6.76 -19.57
CA GLY A 465 6.83 -6.84 -20.22
C GLY A 465 7.95 -6.16 -19.42
N LYS A 466 8.96 -5.67 -20.12
CA LYS A 466 10.06 -4.88 -19.53
C LYS A 466 9.57 -3.52 -19.01
N GLU A 467 8.60 -2.93 -19.68
CA GLU A 467 7.96 -1.68 -19.27
C GLU A 467 6.68 -1.97 -18.51
N LEU A 468 6.57 -1.38 -17.33
CA LEU A 468 5.40 -1.48 -16.46
C LEU A 468 4.75 -0.11 -16.33
N TYR A 469 3.43 -0.09 -16.36
CA TYR A 469 2.64 1.07 -15.95
C TYR A 469 1.89 0.72 -14.67
N PHE A 470 1.69 1.71 -13.81
CA PHE A 470 0.97 1.52 -12.55
C PHE A 470 0.31 2.82 -12.11
N ASN A 471 -0.81 2.70 -11.41
CA ASN A 471 -1.42 3.83 -10.72
C ASN A 471 -0.70 4.04 -9.39
N LEU A 472 -0.47 5.30 -9.02
CA LEU A 472 0.12 5.68 -7.74
C LEU A 472 -0.68 6.86 -7.16
N SER A 473 -1.17 6.70 -5.93
CA SER A 473 -1.85 7.79 -5.23
C SER A 473 -0.85 8.78 -4.68
N LEU A 474 -1.19 10.07 -4.71
CA LEU A 474 -0.44 11.12 -4.02
C LEU A 474 -1.34 11.77 -2.97
N TRP A 475 -0.94 11.68 -1.70
CA TRP A 475 -1.76 12.17 -0.59
C TRP A 475 -1.94 13.69 -0.64
N SER A 476 -0.88 14.48 -0.85
CA SER A 476 -0.96 15.95 -0.81
C SER A 476 -1.90 16.55 -1.87
N ALA A 477 -2.04 15.91 -3.03
CA ALA A 477 -2.97 16.29 -4.08
C ALA A 477 -4.35 15.61 -3.96
N TYR A 478 -4.42 14.58 -3.11
CA TYR A 478 -5.51 13.60 -3.04
C TYR A 478 -5.98 13.13 -4.42
N ASN A 479 -5.02 12.64 -5.21
CA ASN A 479 -5.23 12.31 -6.61
C ASN A 479 -4.32 11.16 -7.05
N VAL A 480 -4.65 10.50 -8.16
CA VAL A 480 -3.98 9.31 -8.69
C VAL A 480 -3.22 9.65 -9.97
N MET A 481 -1.97 9.24 -10.04
CA MET A 481 -1.10 9.37 -11.20
C MET A 481 -0.91 8.03 -11.89
N LEU A 482 -0.77 8.08 -13.21
CA LEU A 482 -0.21 6.99 -14.00
C LEU A 482 1.30 7.17 -14.01
N MET A 483 2.00 6.13 -13.60
CA MET A 483 3.44 6.03 -13.54
C MET A 483 3.93 5.03 -14.59
N ARG A 484 5.17 5.20 -15.04
CA ARG A 484 5.90 4.24 -15.86
C ARG A 484 7.18 3.87 -15.17
N THR A 485 7.53 2.59 -15.17
CA THR A 485 8.86 2.12 -14.77
C THR A 485 9.41 1.10 -15.77
N THR A 486 10.72 1.14 -16.01
CA THR A 486 11.42 0.17 -16.88
C THR A 486 12.25 -0.75 -16.02
N LEU A 487 11.96 -2.05 -16.07
CA LEU A 487 12.73 -3.08 -15.37
C LEU A 487 14.16 -3.19 -15.94
N PRO A 488 15.15 -3.66 -15.16
CA PRO A 488 16.54 -3.82 -15.63
C PRO A 488 16.68 -4.65 -16.92
#